data_AF-A0A6P6KSD2-F1
#
_entry.id   AF-A0A6P6KSD2-F1
#
_cell.length_a   1.000
_cell.length_b   1.000
_cell.length_c   1.000
_cell.angle_alpha   90.00
_cell.angle_beta   90.00
_cell.angle_gamma   90.00
#
_symmetry.space_group_name_H-M   'P 1'
#
loop_
_entity.id
_entity.type
_entity.pdbx_description
1 polymer ?
#
loop_
_entity_poly.entity_id
_entity_poly.type
_entity_poly.pdbx_seq_one_letter_code
_entity_poly.pdbx_strand_id
1 'polypeptide(L)'
;MKCNLCQHKMKLTHKPNKADNYVWSCTRNRHKGRFKSVRYGSLFAKSKCNLFSWMKFIYRFAQGLQLRQIDMIEDGIAGSSRTLSSMAKKVRAICKESMKLYARRKGQMIGQPREFVMIDESNFRHKRKYGRGRFAKTWRRRKWVFGMLGVAPRNSKPILKLVHRRSRNHLIPHIVRHVHPGSSILSDEWRAYRGVLTDLGYNHFPVKHNQCFVDPITGSHTQNLERAWLTYKGKIWRLRGNRTEDLLKQHLKLIEWTYWLGNRYKNGPLGRLLKDIHRKYHL
;
A
#
# COMPACT_ATOMS: atom_id res chain seq x y z
N MET A 1 9.49 -30.25 3.15
CA MET A 1 8.04 -30.55 3.07
C MET A 1 7.76 -31.90 3.74
N LYS A 2 6.76 -31.99 4.63
CA LYS A 2 6.35 -33.24 5.29
C LYS A 2 4.96 -33.69 4.82
N CYS A 3 4.73 -35.01 4.75
CA CYS A 3 3.42 -35.59 4.46
C CYS A 3 2.46 -35.37 5.66
N ASN A 4 1.21 -34.99 5.41
CA ASN A 4 0.25 -34.71 6.49
C ASN A 4 -0.10 -35.94 7.34
N LEU A 5 0.04 -37.15 6.77
CA LEU A 5 -0.32 -38.38 7.45
C LEU A 5 0.86 -39.02 8.19
N CYS A 6 1.95 -39.33 7.48
CA CYS A 6 3.10 -40.02 8.09
C CYS A 6 4.22 -39.08 8.59
N GLN A 7 4.08 -37.76 8.40
CA GLN A 7 5.10 -36.75 8.75
C GLN A 7 6.49 -36.93 8.12
N HIS A 8 6.64 -37.91 7.21
CA HIS A 8 7.90 -38.14 6.49
C HIS A 8 8.19 -37.05 5.47
N LYS A 9 9.48 -36.82 5.24
CA LYS A 9 9.98 -35.89 4.22
C LYS A 9 9.50 -36.35 2.83
N MET A 10 8.84 -35.46 2.11
CA MET A 10 8.39 -35.71 0.74
C MET A 10 9.52 -35.40 -0.24
N LYS A 11 9.58 -36.12 -1.38
CA LYS A 11 10.53 -35.85 -2.47
C LYS A 11 9.88 -34.99 -3.56
N LEU A 12 10.67 -34.13 -4.21
CA LEU A 12 10.21 -33.38 -5.38
C LEU A 12 10.20 -34.32 -6.58
N THR A 13 9.09 -34.41 -7.30
CA THR A 13 8.92 -35.32 -8.44
C THR A 13 8.34 -34.57 -9.63
N HIS A 14 8.87 -34.82 -10.82
CA HIS A 14 8.33 -34.30 -12.07
C HIS A 14 6.95 -34.94 -12.37
N LYS A 15 5.97 -34.08 -12.70
CA LYS A 15 4.60 -34.43 -13.10
C LYS A 15 4.10 -33.40 -14.12
N PRO A 16 4.21 -33.67 -15.43
CA PRO A 16 3.95 -32.69 -16.49
C PRO A 16 2.49 -32.21 -16.51
N ASN A 17 1.53 -33.04 -16.08
CA ASN A 17 0.10 -32.68 -16.06
C ASN A 17 -0.28 -31.74 -14.89
N LYS A 18 0.70 -31.14 -14.21
CA LYS A 18 0.48 -30.19 -13.12
C LYS A 18 1.02 -28.82 -13.52
N ALA A 19 0.37 -27.76 -13.05
CA ALA A 19 0.65 -26.38 -13.52
C ALA A 19 2.12 -25.93 -13.43
N ASP A 20 2.90 -26.49 -12.49
CA ASP A 20 4.32 -26.16 -12.30
C ASP A 20 5.26 -27.30 -12.71
N ASN A 21 4.75 -28.35 -13.37
CA ASN A 21 5.45 -29.58 -13.74
C ASN A 21 6.09 -30.37 -12.59
N TYR A 22 5.97 -29.92 -11.34
CA TYR A 22 6.56 -30.54 -10.17
C TYR A 22 5.58 -30.57 -8.99
N VAL A 23 5.69 -31.62 -8.17
CA VAL A 23 4.97 -31.77 -6.91
C VAL A 23 5.85 -32.41 -5.83
N TRP A 24 5.53 -32.16 -4.57
CA TRP A 24 6.06 -32.92 -3.45
C TRP A 24 5.27 -34.22 -3.31
N SER A 25 5.90 -35.38 -3.52
CA SER A 25 5.26 -36.70 -3.43
C SER A 25 5.72 -37.46 -2.18
N CYS A 26 4.79 -38.16 -1.52
CA CYS A 26 5.14 -39.06 -0.42
C CYS A 26 5.76 -40.35 -0.98
N THR A 27 6.88 -40.78 -0.40
CA THR A 27 7.61 -41.97 -0.87
C THR A 27 7.18 -43.27 -0.18
N ARG A 28 6.30 -43.21 0.83
CA ARG A 28 5.81 -44.42 1.50
C ARG A 28 4.77 -45.14 0.62
N ASN A 29 4.90 -46.46 0.49
CA ASN A 29 4.02 -47.30 -0.33
C ASN A 29 2.54 -47.13 0.01
N ARG A 30 2.18 -47.09 1.31
CA ARG A 30 0.79 -46.87 1.78
C ARG A 30 0.22 -45.49 1.40
N HIS A 31 1.06 -44.54 0.96
CA HIS A 31 0.67 -43.18 0.57
C HIS A 31 0.95 -42.88 -0.91
N LYS A 32 1.04 -43.93 -1.75
CA LYS A 32 1.21 -43.80 -3.20
C LYS A 32 0.10 -42.89 -3.75
N GLY A 33 0.47 -41.97 -4.63
CA GLY A 33 -0.46 -40.97 -5.20
C GLY A 33 -0.72 -39.74 -4.33
N ARG A 34 -0.31 -39.70 -3.05
CA ARG A 34 -0.42 -38.47 -2.24
C ARG A 34 0.68 -37.48 -2.57
N PHE A 35 0.27 -36.27 -2.96
CA PHE A 35 1.18 -35.18 -3.26
C PHE A 35 0.69 -33.84 -2.69
N LYS A 36 1.63 -32.90 -2.56
CA LYS A 36 1.37 -31.48 -2.31
C LYS A 36 1.93 -30.68 -3.48
N SER A 37 1.22 -29.61 -3.87
CA SER A 37 1.77 -28.65 -4.83
C SER A 37 3.07 -28.06 -4.30
N VAL A 38 4.03 -27.77 -5.18
CA VAL A 38 5.24 -26.99 -4.85
C VAL A 38 4.91 -25.62 -4.26
N ARG A 39 3.72 -25.10 -4.56
CA ARG A 39 3.20 -23.83 -4.05
C ARG A 39 2.57 -23.94 -2.65
N TYR A 40 2.42 -25.14 -2.09
CA TYR A 40 1.78 -25.35 -0.79
C TYR A 40 2.45 -24.51 0.31
N GLY A 41 1.64 -23.89 1.17
CA GLY A 41 2.15 -23.08 2.29
C GLY A 41 2.78 -21.74 1.89
N SER A 42 2.71 -21.34 0.62
CA SER A 42 3.27 -20.08 0.13
C SER A 42 2.21 -19.09 -0.33
N LEU A 43 2.64 -17.88 -0.71
CA LEU A 43 1.83 -16.88 -1.43
C LEU A 43 1.07 -17.49 -2.63
N PHE A 44 1.72 -18.43 -3.32
CA PHE A 44 1.27 -19.01 -4.57
C PHE A 44 0.24 -20.13 -4.39
N ALA A 45 -0.02 -20.55 -3.14
CA ALA A 45 -0.94 -21.63 -2.83
C ALA A 45 -2.34 -21.39 -3.42
N LYS A 46 -2.95 -22.45 -3.94
CA LYS A 46 -4.29 -22.47 -4.57
C LYS A 46 -4.44 -21.51 -5.78
N SER A 47 -3.34 -21.02 -6.36
CA SER A 47 -3.41 -20.21 -7.58
C SER A 47 -3.69 -21.08 -8.80
N LYS A 48 -4.37 -20.53 -9.80
CA LYS A 48 -4.44 -21.15 -11.13
C LYS A 48 -3.19 -20.87 -11.96
N CYS A 49 -2.49 -19.77 -11.71
CA CYS A 49 -1.21 -19.43 -12.36
C CYS A 49 -0.04 -20.20 -11.75
N ASN A 50 0.86 -20.67 -12.61
CA ASN A 50 2.11 -21.30 -12.23
C ASN A 50 3.11 -20.29 -11.60
N LEU A 51 4.20 -20.82 -11.05
CA LEU A 51 5.24 -20.01 -10.41
C LEU A 51 5.88 -18.99 -11.35
N PHE A 52 6.12 -19.34 -12.62
CA PHE A 52 6.74 -18.44 -13.60
C PHE A 52 5.88 -17.20 -13.87
N SER A 53 4.58 -17.39 -14.10
CA SER A 53 3.60 -16.31 -14.21
C SER A 53 3.56 -15.45 -12.95
N TRP A 54 3.65 -16.06 -11.76
CA TRP A 54 3.76 -15.30 -10.51
C TRP A 54 5.02 -14.47 -10.41
N MET A 55 6.17 -14.97 -10.88
CA MET A 55 7.43 -14.21 -10.90
C MET A 55 7.31 -13.00 -11.83
N LYS A 56 6.81 -13.19 -13.06
CA LYS A 56 6.52 -12.08 -13.99
C LYS A 56 5.60 -11.05 -13.35
N PHE A 57 4.52 -11.50 -12.72
CA PHE A 57 3.57 -10.62 -12.03
C PHE A 57 4.22 -9.82 -10.90
N ILE A 58 5.00 -10.46 -10.03
CA ILE A 58 5.67 -9.80 -8.89
C ILE A 58 6.69 -8.78 -9.38
N TYR A 59 7.52 -9.17 -10.36
CA TYR A 59 8.50 -8.29 -10.99
C TYR A 59 7.84 -7.02 -11.51
N ARG A 60 6.83 -7.21 -12.36
CA ARG A 60 6.03 -6.13 -12.92
C ARG A 60 5.41 -5.28 -11.82
N PHE A 61 4.70 -5.89 -10.87
CA PHE A 61 4.02 -5.20 -9.77
C PHE A 61 4.97 -4.28 -8.99
N ALA A 62 6.20 -4.71 -8.75
CA ALA A 62 7.21 -3.93 -8.05
C ALA A 62 7.71 -2.71 -8.84
N GLN A 63 7.70 -2.75 -10.17
CA GLN A 63 8.05 -1.61 -11.03
C GLN A 63 6.98 -0.50 -11.04
N GLY A 64 5.84 -0.72 -10.37
CA GLY A 64 4.76 0.27 -10.33
C GLY A 64 3.88 0.21 -11.56
N LEU A 65 3.41 -1.00 -11.90
CA LEU A 65 2.54 -1.27 -13.05
C LEU A 65 1.49 -0.19 -13.26
N GLN A 66 1.71 0.58 -14.32
CA GLN A 66 0.61 1.13 -15.08
C GLN A 66 -0.15 -0.08 -15.60
N LEU A 67 -1.35 -0.31 -15.04
CA LEU A 67 -2.19 -1.45 -15.38
C LEU A 67 -2.55 -1.43 -16.86
N ARG A 68 -1.77 -2.13 -17.67
CA ARG A 68 -2.35 -2.81 -18.80
C ARG A 68 -2.66 -4.22 -18.33
N GLN A 69 -3.82 -4.34 -17.66
CA GLN A 69 -4.40 -5.65 -17.35
C GLN A 69 -4.54 -6.48 -18.63
N ILE A 70 -4.72 -5.79 -19.76
CA ILE A 70 -4.72 -6.33 -21.12
C ILE A 70 -3.33 -6.87 -21.48
N ASP A 71 -2.25 -6.07 -21.45
CA ASP A 71 -0.88 -6.57 -21.70
C ASP A 71 -0.52 -7.79 -20.83
N MET A 72 -0.85 -7.77 -19.54
CA MET A 72 -0.56 -8.92 -18.66
C MET A 72 -1.39 -10.17 -19.00
N ILE A 73 -2.56 -10.01 -19.60
CA ILE A 73 -3.35 -11.13 -20.13
C ILE A 73 -2.73 -11.62 -21.45
N GLU A 74 -2.36 -10.70 -22.35
CA GLU A 74 -1.69 -10.99 -23.63
C GLU A 74 -0.35 -11.70 -23.43
N ASP A 75 0.43 -11.30 -22.42
CA ASP A 75 1.71 -11.91 -22.03
C ASP A 75 1.57 -13.29 -21.34
N GLY A 76 0.35 -13.82 -21.26
CA GLY A 76 0.05 -15.13 -20.68
C GLY A 76 0.29 -15.21 -19.15
N ILE A 77 0.43 -14.08 -18.45
CA ILE A 77 0.66 -14.07 -16.99
C ILE A 77 -0.57 -14.57 -16.25
N ALA A 78 -1.76 -14.21 -16.73
CA ALA A 78 -3.01 -14.67 -16.17
C ALA A 78 -4.09 -14.78 -17.24
N GLY A 79 -4.82 -15.90 -17.25
CA GLY A 79 -5.92 -16.08 -18.20
C GLY A 79 -7.18 -15.23 -17.93
N SER A 80 -7.16 -14.31 -16.93
CA SER A 80 -8.27 -13.36 -16.73
C SER A 80 -7.91 -12.18 -15.81
N SER A 81 -8.67 -11.09 -15.95
CA SER A 81 -8.62 -9.92 -15.06
C SER A 81 -8.98 -10.26 -13.61
N ARG A 82 -9.85 -11.26 -13.39
CA ARG A 82 -10.20 -11.78 -12.07
C ARG A 82 -9.00 -12.42 -11.39
N THR A 83 -8.21 -13.20 -12.13
CA THR A 83 -6.99 -13.81 -11.62
C THR A 83 -5.95 -12.77 -11.24
N LEU A 84 -5.69 -11.76 -12.09
CA LEU A 84 -4.80 -10.64 -11.77
C LEU A 84 -5.25 -9.88 -10.52
N SER A 85 -6.56 -9.64 -10.39
CA SER A 85 -7.12 -8.97 -9.21
C SER A 85 -6.89 -9.76 -7.92
N SER A 86 -7.00 -11.09 -7.99
CA SER A 86 -6.70 -12.01 -6.89
C SER A 86 -5.21 -12.00 -6.54
N MET A 87 -4.32 -12.04 -7.54
CA MET A 87 -2.87 -11.96 -7.33
C MET A 87 -2.47 -10.65 -6.66
N ALA A 88 -2.98 -9.52 -7.18
CA ALA A 88 -2.73 -8.20 -6.62
C ALA A 88 -3.28 -8.06 -5.19
N LYS A 89 -4.43 -8.68 -4.88
CA LYS A 89 -4.99 -8.71 -3.53
C LYS A 89 -4.04 -9.41 -2.55
N LYS A 90 -3.49 -10.57 -2.93
CA LYS A 90 -2.55 -11.31 -2.08
C LYS A 90 -1.26 -10.50 -1.83
N VAL A 91 -0.71 -9.86 -2.85
CA VAL A 91 0.49 -9.01 -2.72
C VAL A 91 0.22 -7.78 -1.84
N ARG A 92 -0.90 -7.07 -2.05
CA ARG A 92 -1.30 -5.94 -1.20
C ARG A 92 -1.46 -6.34 0.27
N ALA A 93 -1.96 -7.55 0.54
CA ALA A 93 -2.11 -8.06 1.90
C ALA A 93 -0.75 -8.21 2.61
N ILE A 94 0.29 -8.65 1.88
CA ILE A 94 1.67 -8.70 2.40
C ILE A 94 2.17 -7.29 2.71
N CYS A 95 2.07 -6.35 1.77
CA CYS A 95 2.50 -4.96 1.99
C CYS A 95 1.81 -4.32 3.20
N LYS A 96 0.49 -4.54 3.35
CA LYS A 96 -0.31 -4.08 4.49
C LYS A 96 0.21 -4.66 5.81
N GLU A 97 0.55 -5.94 5.83
CA GLU A 97 1.09 -6.62 7.02
C GLU A 97 2.49 -6.13 7.37
N SER A 98 3.38 -5.97 6.39
CA SER A 98 4.71 -5.41 6.59
C SER A 98 4.66 -4.01 7.19
N MET A 99 3.73 -3.16 6.74
CA MET A 99 3.52 -1.84 7.34
C MET A 99 3.01 -1.92 8.78
N LYS A 100 2.12 -2.86 9.10
CA LYS A 100 1.70 -3.10 10.49
C LYS A 100 2.87 -3.52 11.37
N LEU A 101 3.70 -4.45 10.90
CA LEU A 101 4.89 -4.91 11.62
C LEU A 101 5.91 -3.78 11.81
N TYR A 102 6.12 -2.96 10.79
CA TYR A 102 6.98 -1.79 10.87
C TYR A 102 6.47 -0.80 11.93
N ALA A 103 5.18 -0.45 11.87
CA ALA A 103 4.56 0.47 12.83
C ALA A 103 4.66 -0.05 14.28
N ARG A 104 4.50 -1.36 14.50
CA ARG A 104 4.66 -1.99 15.83
C ARG A 104 6.10 -1.95 16.35
N ARG A 105 7.09 -2.15 15.48
CA ARG A 105 8.50 -2.30 15.89
C ARG A 105 9.27 -0.99 15.97
N LYS A 106 8.95 -0.03 15.12
CA LYS A 106 9.73 1.20 14.94
C LYS A 106 8.93 2.48 15.18
N GLY A 107 7.61 2.38 15.33
CA GLY A 107 6.73 3.53 15.19
C GLY A 107 6.67 4.00 13.73
N GLN A 108 5.49 4.42 13.27
CA GLN A 108 5.35 5.04 11.95
C GLN A 108 5.30 6.55 12.15
N MET A 109 6.43 7.16 12.51
CA MET A 109 6.50 8.59 12.87
C MET A 109 7.33 9.42 11.87
N ILE A 110 6.93 10.67 11.68
CA ILE A 110 7.54 11.69 10.80
C ILE A 110 7.80 12.98 11.58
N GLY A 111 8.60 13.89 11.02
CA GLY A 111 8.87 15.19 11.63
C GLY A 111 10.08 15.17 12.56
N GLN A 112 11.16 14.53 12.14
CA GLN A 112 12.43 14.61 12.86
C GLN A 112 12.95 16.07 12.89
N PRO A 113 13.94 16.39 13.75
CA PRO A 113 14.56 17.72 13.73
C PRO A 113 15.00 18.10 12.32
N ARG A 114 14.63 19.31 11.87
CA ARG A 114 14.84 19.83 10.50
C ARG A 114 14.00 19.20 9.38
N GLU A 115 12.99 18.37 9.71
CA GLU A 115 11.98 17.92 8.74
C GLU A 115 10.67 18.70 8.94
N PHE A 116 10.08 19.18 7.84
CA PHE A 116 8.73 19.72 7.86
C PHE A 116 7.70 18.61 7.66
N VAL A 117 6.57 18.71 8.34
CA VAL A 117 5.43 17.83 8.15
C VAL A 117 4.30 18.61 7.51
N MET A 118 3.97 18.28 6.27
CA MET A 118 2.79 18.85 5.61
C MET A 118 1.57 18.00 5.92
N ILE A 119 0.46 18.63 6.27
CA ILE A 119 -0.82 17.95 6.52
C ILE A 119 -1.93 18.55 5.65
N ASP A 120 -2.78 17.69 5.10
CA ASP A 120 -3.94 18.10 4.28
C ASP A 120 -4.96 16.96 4.18
N GLU A 121 -6.21 17.31 3.88
CA GLU A 121 -7.31 16.39 3.62
C GLU A 121 -7.72 16.41 2.15
N SER A 122 -7.60 15.26 1.50
CA SER A 122 -7.98 15.13 0.11
C SER A 122 -9.20 14.24 -0.09
N ASN A 123 -10.11 14.69 -0.96
CA ASN A 123 -11.30 13.92 -1.31
C ASN A 123 -10.97 12.92 -2.43
N PHE A 124 -11.16 11.63 -2.13
CA PHE A 124 -10.96 10.49 -3.04
C PHE A 124 -12.23 10.02 -3.72
N ARG A 125 -13.37 10.71 -3.54
CA ARG A 125 -14.66 10.37 -4.15
C ARG A 125 -14.51 10.12 -5.66
N HIS A 126 -15.25 9.12 -6.16
CA HIS A 126 -15.36 8.87 -7.59
C HIS A 126 -15.93 10.12 -8.28
N LYS A 127 -15.13 10.78 -9.12
CA LYS A 127 -15.62 11.86 -9.98
C LYS A 127 -16.49 11.24 -11.07
N ARG A 128 -17.70 11.79 -11.28
CA ARG A 128 -18.54 11.44 -12.44
C ARG A 128 -17.93 12.07 -13.68
N LYS A 129 -17.94 11.38 -14.83
CA LYS A 129 -17.58 12.00 -16.11
C LYS A 129 -18.59 13.13 -16.36
N TYR A 130 -18.10 14.37 -16.49
CA TYR A 130 -18.93 15.59 -16.69
C TYR A 130 -20.02 15.82 -15.64
N GLY A 131 -19.88 15.27 -14.43
CA GLY A 131 -20.94 15.38 -13.43
C GLY A 131 -22.26 14.71 -13.84
N ARG A 132 -22.31 13.83 -14.86
CA ARG A 132 -23.50 13.11 -15.36
C ARG A 132 -23.47 11.60 -15.00
N GLY A 133 -24.62 10.91 -14.97
CA GLY A 133 -24.75 9.47 -14.68
C GLY A 133 -25.25 9.06 -13.27
N ARG A 134 -25.55 7.77 -13.05
CA ARG A 134 -26.13 7.26 -11.79
C ARG A 134 -25.21 7.48 -10.58
N PHE A 135 -25.79 7.82 -9.43
CA PHE A 135 -25.09 7.79 -8.15
C PHE A 135 -24.71 6.34 -7.82
N ALA A 136 -23.43 6.00 -7.93
CA ALA A 136 -22.95 4.71 -7.45
C ALA A 136 -23.15 4.62 -5.92
N LYS A 137 -23.40 3.40 -5.41
CA LYS A 137 -23.49 3.07 -3.96
C LYS A 137 -22.26 3.54 -3.14
N THR A 138 -21.20 3.98 -3.80
CA THR A 138 -19.98 4.59 -3.23
C THR A 138 -20.23 5.96 -2.57
N TRP A 139 -21.36 6.62 -2.81
CA TRP A 139 -21.63 7.96 -2.29
C TRP A 139 -21.82 8.03 -0.77
N ARG A 140 -22.26 6.96 -0.11
CA ARG A 140 -22.43 6.92 1.35
C ARG A 140 -21.15 6.61 2.13
N ARG A 141 -20.02 6.41 1.43
CA ARG A 141 -18.76 5.94 2.03
C ARG A 141 -17.89 7.07 2.55
N ARG A 142 -16.92 6.72 3.39
CA ARG A 142 -15.78 7.56 3.73
C ARG A 142 -15.03 7.93 2.45
N LYS A 143 -14.89 9.23 2.21
CA LYS A 143 -14.30 9.79 0.98
C LYS A 143 -13.02 10.56 1.22
N TRP A 144 -12.76 10.92 2.47
CA TRP A 144 -11.65 11.80 2.83
C TRP A 144 -10.47 10.97 3.27
N VAL A 145 -9.31 11.30 2.70
CA VAL A 145 -8.04 10.76 3.16
C VAL A 145 -7.28 11.92 3.78
N PHE A 146 -6.94 11.78 5.06
CA PHE A 146 -6.03 12.67 5.73
C PHE A 146 -4.60 12.22 5.43
N GLY A 147 -3.81 13.11 4.84
CA GLY A 147 -2.43 12.89 4.50
C GLY A 147 -1.53 13.68 5.43
N MET A 148 -0.49 13.03 5.93
CA MET A 148 0.62 13.66 6.62
C MET A 148 1.90 13.26 5.88
N LEU A 149 2.70 14.23 5.45
CA LEU A 149 3.87 14.01 4.63
C LEU A 149 5.08 14.60 5.32
N GLY A 150 5.98 13.74 5.79
CA GLY A 150 7.31 14.17 6.20
C GLY A 150 8.09 14.53 4.94
N VAL A 151 8.47 15.79 4.81
CA VAL A 151 9.26 16.31 3.69
C VAL A 151 10.70 16.47 4.17
N ALA A 152 11.57 15.67 3.58
CA ALA A 152 13.01 15.80 3.65
C ALA A 152 13.55 15.89 2.22
N PRO A 153 14.68 16.58 1.97
CA PRO A 153 15.19 16.90 0.62
C PRO A 153 15.28 15.74 -0.37
N ARG A 154 15.35 14.49 0.11
CA ARG A 154 15.36 13.27 -0.72
C ARG A 154 14.39 12.18 -0.27
N ASN A 155 13.56 12.43 0.75
CA ASN A 155 12.95 11.38 1.56
C ASN A 155 11.52 11.69 2.00
N SER A 156 10.56 11.63 1.07
CA SER A 156 9.14 11.75 1.42
C SER A 156 8.63 10.51 2.17
N LYS A 157 7.93 10.73 3.30
CA LYS A 157 7.27 9.68 4.10
C LYS A 157 5.78 9.99 4.26
N PRO A 158 4.91 9.50 3.36
CA PRO A 158 3.48 9.74 3.46
C PRO A 158 2.83 8.81 4.48
N ILE A 159 1.92 9.33 5.27
CA ILE A 159 1.00 8.59 6.12
C ILE A 159 -0.40 8.97 5.67
N LEU A 160 -1.21 7.97 5.27
CA LEU A 160 -2.48 8.18 4.60
C LEU A 160 -3.59 7.46 5.37
N LYS A 161 -4.51 8.22 5.96
CA LYS A 161 -5.60 7.69 6.78
C LYS A 161 -6.95 7.97 6.15
N LEU A 162 -7.74 6.92 5.92
CA LEU A 162 -9.13 7.07 5.50
C LEU A 162 -9.97 7.54 6.70
N VAL A 163 -10.48 8.76 6.64
CA VAL A 163 -11.25 9.40 7.70
C VAL A 163 -12.71 9.61 7.26
N HIS A 164 -13.63 9.56 8.22
CA HIS A 164 -15.04 9.79 7.96
C HIS A 164 -15.40 11.28 8.06
N ARG A 165 -14.89 11.93 9.10
CA ARG A 165 -15.08 13.34 9.40
C ARG A 165 -13.71 14.03 9.43
N ARG A 166 -13.68 15.29 9.03
CA ARG A 166 -12.49 16.17 9.07
C ARG A 166 -12.54 17.13 10.28
N SER A 167 -13.22 16.71 11.34
CA SER A 167 -13.26 17.50 12.57
C SER A 167 -11.96 17.32 13.34
N ARG A 168 -11.64 18.31 14.17
CA ARG A 168 -10.48 18.30 15.07
C ARG A 168 -10.32 16.98 15.81
N ASN A 169 -11.40 16.48 16.43
CA ASN A 169 -11.42 15.23 17.20
C ASN A 169 -11.03 13.98 16.38
N HIS A 170 -11.11 14.03 15.05
CA HIS A 170 -10.71 12.92 14.18
C HIS A 170 -9.29 13.08 13.62
N LEU A 171 -8.81 14.32 13.43
CA LEU A 171 -7.54 14.60 12.77
C LEU A 171 -6.39 14.70 13.77
N ILE A 172 -6.59 15.40 14.89
CA ILE A 172 -5.56 15.61 15.91
C ILE A 172 -5.01 14.28 16.47
N PRO A 173 -5.82 13.25 16.80
CA PRO A 173 -5.27 11.98 17.26
C PRO A 173 -4.38 11.28 16.23
N HIS A 174 -4.60 11.52 14.93
CA HIS A 174 -3.72 11.01 13.89
C HIS A 174 -2.38 11.74 13.85
N ILE A 175 -2.38 13.06 14.08
CA ILE A 175 -1.16 13.87 14.15
C ILE A 175 -0.33 13.45 15.36
N VAL A 176 -0.91 13.45 16.56
CA VAL A 176 -0.21 13.07 17.81
C VAL A 176 0.41 11.68 17.74
N ARG A 177 -0.27 10.73 17.08
CA ARG A 177 0.23 9.36 16.92
C ARG A 177 1.42 9.24 15.96
N HIS A 178 1.53 10.14 14.99
CA HIS A 178 2.37 9.95 13.82
C HIS A 178 3.39 11.08 13.59
N VAL A 179 3.31 12.17 14.32
CA VAL A 179 4.21 13.32 14.22
C VAL A 179 4.91 13.50 15.56
N HIS A 180 6.24 13.61 15.53
CA HIS A 180 7.00 13.83 16.75
C HIS A 180 6.61 15.16 17.42
N PRO A 181 6.44 15.21 18.76
CA PRO A 181 6.26 16.48 19.45
C PRO A 181 7.37 17.48 19.11
N GLY A 182 7.05 18.77 18.99
CA GLY A 182 8.00 19.80 18.59
C GLY A 182 8.28 19.89 17.08
N SER A 183 7.71 19.01 16.24
CA SER A 183 7.86 19.12 14.78
C SER A 183 7.24 20.40 14.22
N SER A 184 7.82 20.88 13.11
CA SER A 184 7.25 21.95 12.29
C SER A 184 6.15 21.39 11.37
N ILE A 185 4.91 21.82 11.57
CA ILE A 185 3.75 21.39 10.80
C ILE A 185 3.28 22.51 9.87
N LEU A 186 3.16 22.18 8.59
CA LEU A 186 2.62 23.03 7.54
C LEU A 186 1.20 22.56 7.22
N SER A 187 0.22 23.45 7.29
CA SER A 187 -1.17 23.15 6.88
C SER A 187 -1.83 24.36 6.27
N ASP A 188 -2.91 24.14 5.53
CA ASP A 188 -3.84 25.21 5.16
C ASP A 188 -4.51 25.80 6.44
N GLU A 189 -5.16 26.96 6.32
CA GLU A 189 -5.89 27.63 7.42
C GLU A 189 -7.18 26.91 7.90
N TRP A 190 -7.20 25.58 7.84
CA TRP A 190 -8.35 24.80 8.28
C TRP A 190 -8.61 24.99 9.77
N ARG A 191 -9.84 25.38 10.13
CA ARG A 191 -10.25 25.71 11.51
C ARG A 191 -9.96 24.59 12.51
N ALA A 192 -9.92 23.33 12.07
CA ALA A 192 -9.62 22.21 12.97
C ALA A 192 -8.21 22.28 13.57
N TYR A 193 -7.25 22.90 12.88
CA TYR A 193 -5.84 22.97 13.30
C TYR A 193 -5.51 24.23 14.10
N ARG A 194 -6.24 25.33 13.87
CA ARG A 194 -5.97 26.64 14.47
C ARG A 194 -5.89 26.58 16.01
N GLY A 195 -4.79 27.08 16.57
CA GLY A 195 -4.49 27.12 18.02
C GLY A 195 -4.03 25.78 18.59
N VAL A 196 -4.78 24.70 18.30
CA VAL A 196 -4.61 23.40 18.96
C VAL A 196 -3.28 22.72 18.65
N LEU A 197 -2.71 22.92 17.46
CA LEU A 197 -1.38 22.36 17.18
C LEU A 197 -0.29 23.04 18.01
N THR A 198 -0.38 24.36 18.18
CA THR A 198 0.53 25.12 19.05
C THR A 198 0.36 24.72 20.51
N ASP A 199 -0.88 24.57 20.99
CA ASP A 199 -1.19 24.13 22.36
C ASP A 199 -0.62 22.73 22.68
N LEU A 200 -0.52 21.88 21.67
CA LEU A 200 0.08 20.53 21.77
C LEU A 200 1.61 20.54 21.62
N GLY A 201 2.23 21.72 21.51
CA GLY A 201 3.68 21.87 21.41
C GLY A 201 4.26 21.65 20.02
N TYR A 202 3.47 21.82 18.95
CA TYR A 202 3.97 21.80 17.57
C TYR A 202 4.26 23.22 17.07
N ASN A 203 5.28 23.36 16.23
CA ASN A 203 5.54 24.62 15.52
C ASN A 203 4.62 24.68 14.30
N HIS A 204 3.44 25.29 14.45
CA HIS A 204 2.43 25.33 13.40
C HIS A 204 2.59 26.54 12.48
N PHE A 205 2.72 26.27 11.19
CA PHE A 205 2.84 27.25 10.11
C PHE A 205 1.62 27.15 9.18
N PRO A 206 0.59 27.99 9.39
CA PRO A 206 -0.58 28.02 8.51
C PRO A 206 -0.25 28.72 7.18
N VAL A 207 -0.59 28.08 6.06
CA VAL A 207 -0.42 28.63 4.71
C VAL A 207 -1.72 29.29 4.25
N LYS A 208 -1.67 30.58 3.94
CA LYS A 208 -2.78 31.36 3.39
C LYS A 208 -2.86 31.25 1.88
N HIS A 209 -3.62 30.27 1.38
CA HIS A 209 -3.84 30.08 -0.06
C HIS A 209 -4.47 31.28 -0.79
N ASN A 210 -5.13 32.20 -0.08
CA ASN A 210 -5.73 33.40 -0.68
C ASN A 210 -4.77 34.58 -0.84
N GLN A 211 -3.57 34.52 -0.26
CA GLN A 211 -2.64 35.67 -0.23
C GLN A 211 -1.31 35.36 -0.90
N CYS A 212 -0.72 34.17 -0.69
CA CYS A 212 0.54 33.78 -1.35
C CYS A 212 0.60 32.26 -1.58
N PHE A 213 1.07 31.82 -2.76
CA PHE A 213 1.33 30.39 -3.08
C PHE A 213 2.52 29.81 -2.31
N VAL A 214 3.42 30.69 -1.88
CA VAL A 214 4.55 30.43 -0.99
C VAL A 214 4.50 31.56 0.05
N ASP A 215 4.50 31.24 1.33
CA ASP A 215 4.54 32.27 2.37
C ASP A 215 5.83 33.11 2.20
N PRO A 216 5.75 34.45 2.01
CA PRO A 216 6.92 35.27 1.68
C PRO A 216 7.93 35.40 2.83
N ILE A 217 7.47 35.18 4.07
CA ILE A 217 8.24 35.40 5.30
C ILE A 217 8.91 34.08 5.74
N THR A 218 8.22 32.96 5.56
CA THR A 218 8.67 31.64 6.02
C THR A 218 9.07 30.68 4.89
N GLY A 219 8.77 31.01 3.63
CA GLY A 219 8.98 30.12 2.47
C GLY A 219 8.08 28.87 2.46
N SER A 220 7.08 28.84 3.35
CA SER A 220 6.22 27.70 3.62
C SER A 220 5.22 27.45 2.48
N HIS A 221 5.13 26.21 2.00
CA HIS A 221 4.22 25.82 0.92
C HIS A 221 3.81 24.35 1.05
N THR A 222 2.54 24.02 0.79
CA THR A 222 1.99 22.64 0.84
C THR A 222 2.13 21.88 -0.49
N GLN A 223 2.82 22.48 -1.47
CA GLN A 223 2.89 22.02 -2.85
C GLN A 223 3.43 20.58 -3.00
N ASN A 224 4.32 20.13 -2.11
CA ASN A 224 4.80 18.75 -2.13
C ASN A 224 3.69 17.74 -1.81
N LEU A 225 2.80 18.07 -0.88
CA LEU A 225 1.64 17.24 -0.55
C LEU A 225 0.58 17.30 -1.66
N GLU A 226 0.35 18.47 -2.27
CA GLU A 226 -0.55 18.60 -3.43
C GLU A 226 -0.08 17.74 -4.63
N ARG A 227 1.21 17.82 -4.98
CA ARG A 227 1.83 16.97 -6.01
C ARG A 227 1.72 15.49 -5.65
N ALA A 228 1.93 15.16 -4.38
CA ALA A 228 1.76 13.80 -3.88
C ALA A 228 0.30 13.33 -4.04
N TRP A 229 -0.70 14.17 -3.76
CA TRP A 229 -2.11 13.83 -3.97
C TRP A 229 -2.44 13.50 -5.42
N LEU A 230 -1.92 14.28 -6.36
CA LEU A 230 -2.11 14.03 -7.79
C LEU A 230 -1.57 12.63 -8.16
N THR A 231 -0.38 12.31 -7.68
CA THR A 231 0.25 10.98 -7.86
C THR A 231 -0.57 9.86 -7.22
N TYR A 232 -1.01 10.04 -5.97
CA TYR A 232 -1.74 9.02 -5.21
C TYR A 232 -3.13 8.75 -5.80
N LYS A 233 -3.86 9.81 -6.17
CA LYS A 233 -5.16 9.71 -6.85
C LYS A 233 -5.01 9.07 -8.22
N GLY A 234 -4.00 9.46 -8.99
CA GLY A 234 -3.68 8.83 -10.28
C GLY A 234 -3.51 7.32 -10.15
N LYS A 235 -2.69 6.86 -9.20
CA LYS A 235 -2.51 5.42 -8.91
C LYS A 235 -3.84 4.75 -8.53
N ILE A 236 -4.58 5.31 -7.57
CA ILE A 236 -5.82 4.71 -7.06
C ILE A 236 -6.93 4.65 -8.13
N TRP A 237 -7.12 5.71 -8.90
CA TRP A 237 -8.18 5.78 -9.91
C TRP A 237 -7.89 4.86 -11.09
N ARG A 238 -6.65 4.83 -11.60
CA ARG A 238 -6.22 3.85 -12.63
C ARG A 238 -6.49 2.41 -12.19
N LEU A 239 -6.24 2.10 -10.91
CA LEU A 239 -6.49 0.78 -10.32
C LEU A 239 -7.96 0.46 -10.03
N ARG A 240 -8.90 1.38 -10.30
CA ARG A 240 -10.26 1.34 -9.77
C ARG A 240 -10.26 0.95 -8.28
N GLY A 241 -9.28 1.48 -7.56
CA GLY A 241 -8.93 1.13 -6.19
C GLY A 241 -9.89 1.71 -5.14
N ASN A 242 -10.77 2.62 -5.56
CA ASN A 242 -11.81 3.20 -4.69
C ASN A 242 -13.20 2.56 -4.89
N ARG A 243 -13.24 1.27 -5.26
CA ARG A 243 -14.51 0.53 -5.41
C ARG A 243 -15.14 0.12 -4.08
N THR A 244 -14.36 -0.01 -3.01
CA THR A 244 -14.81 -0.26 -1.63
C THR A 244 -13.85 0.44 -0.67
N GLU A 245 -14.29 0.72 0.56
CA GLU A 245 -13.41 1.34 1.57
C GLU A 245 -12.21 0.46 1.92
N ASP A 246 -12.41 -0.86 2.02
CA ASP A 246 -11.31 -1.78 2.29
C ASP A 246 -10.29 -1.79 1.14
N LEU A 247 -10.75 -1.77 -0.12
CA LEU A 247 -9.85 -1.68 -1.26
C LEU A 247 -9.07 -0.37 -1.24
N LEU A 248 -9.74 0.76 -0.95
CA LEU A 248 -9.06 2.05 -0.80
C LEU A 248 -8.00 2.00 0.29
N LYS A 249 -8.33 1.47 1.48
CA LYS A 249 -7.36 1.27 2.58
C LYS A 249 -6.17 0.41 2.15
N GLN A 250 -6.40 -0.66 1.38
CA GLN A 250 -5.31 -1.50 0.85
C GLN A 250 -4.39 -0.71 -0.11
N HIS A 251 -4.95 0.12 -0.99
CA HIS A 251 -4.14 0.94 -1.90
C HIS A 251 -3.37 2.04 -1.17
N LEU A 252 -3.98 2.71 -0.19
CA LEU A 252 -3.28 3.68 0.65
C LEU A 252 -2.11 3.03 1.38
N LYS A 253 -2.31 1.83 1.94
CA LYS A 253 -1.23 1.08 2.59
C LYS A 253 -0.15 0.60 1.62
N LEU A 254 -0.50 0.27 0.38
CA LEU A 254 0.48 -0.03 -0.65
C LEU A 254 1.34 1.19 -0.97
N ILE A 255 0.72 2.38 -1.08
CA ILE A 255 1.45 3.64 -1.28
C ILE A 255 2.41 3.86 -0.10
N GLU A 256 1.93 3.81 1.14
CA GLU A 256 2.80 3.94 2.30
C GLU A 256 3.94 2.90 2.26
N TRP A 257 3.65 1.63 2.00
CA TRP A 257 4.66 0.58 1.88
C TRP A 257 5.73 0.91 0.85
N THR A 258 5.36 1.45 -0.32
CA THR A 258 6.31 1.85 -1.36
C THR A 258 7.28 2.91 -0.85
N TYR A 259 6.81 3.97 -0.20
CA TYR A 259 7.66 5.07 0.25
C TYR A 259 8.44 4.77 1.54
N TRP A 260 7.86 3.99 2.46
CA TRP A 260 8.46 3.69 3.76
C TRP A 260 9.41 2.49 3.72
N LEU A 261 9.10 1.49 2.90
CA LEU A 261 9.82 0.21 2.93
C LEU A 261 10.41 -0.13 1.57
N GLY A 262 9.67 0.07 0.48
CA GLY A 262 10.05 -0.34 -0.87
C GLY A 262 11.25 0.46 -1.40
N ASN A 263 11.06 1.75 -1.60
CA ASN A 263 12.05 2.65 -2.22
C ASN A 263 13.34 2.79 -1.37
N ARG A 264 13.25 2.51 -0.08
CA ARG A 264 14.37 2.61 0.88
C ARG A 264 15.14 1.32 1.04
N TYR A 265 14.67 0.24 0.43
CA TYR A 265 15.34 -1.04 0.52
C TYR A 265 16.51 -1.08 -0.46
N LYS A 266 17.66 -1.60 -0.04
CA LYS A 266 18.88 -1.67 -0.86
C LYS A 266 18.67 -2.30 -2.25
N ASN A 267 17.78 -3.28 -2.35
CA ASN A 267 17.45 -3.97 -3.60
C ASN A 267 16.13 -3.47 -4.23
N GLY A 268 15.76 -2.23 -3.91
CA GLY A 268 14.54 -1.58 -4.36
C GLY A 268 13.23 -2.24 -3.91
N PRO A 269 12.09 -1.79 -4.46
CA PRO A 269 10.77 -2.31 -4.12
C PRO A 269 10.61 -3.82 -4.37
N LEU A 270 11.21 -4.35 -5.44
CA LEU A 270 11.14 -5.78 -5.75
C LEU A 270 11.82 -6.61 -4.67
N GLY A 271 13.07 -6.29 -4.34
CA GLY A 271 13.80 -6.99 -3.30
C GLY A 271 13.11 -6.86 -1.94
N ARG A 272 12.48 -5.71 -1.66
CA ARG A 272 11.70 -5.53 -0.44
C ARG A 272 10.50 -6.46 -0.41
N LEU A 273 9.77 -6.55 -1.53
CA LEU A 273 8.58 -7.38 -1.62
C LEU A 273 8.92 -8.86 -1.44
N LEU A 274 10.00 -9.33 -2.07
CA LEU A 274 10.48 -10.71 -1.90
C LEU A 274 10.86 -11.00 -0.43
N LYS A 275 11.55 -10.07 0.24
CA LYS A 275 11.85 -10.18 1.68
C LYS A 275 10.58 -10.29 2.53
N ASP A 276 9.59 -9.47 2.23
CA ASP A 276 8.32 -9.46 2.97
C ASP A 276 7.50 -10.74 2.71
N ILE A 277 7.53 -11.29 1.49
CA ILE A 277 6.94 -12.60 1.15
C ILE A 277 7.63 -13.72 1.94
N HIS A 278 8.96 -13.78 1.88
CA HIS A 278 9.77 -14.77 2.59
C HIS A 278 9.48 -14.75 4.09
N ARG A 279 9.46 -13.56 4.70
CA ARG A 279 9.15 -13.40 6.13
C ARG A 279 7.77 -13.92 6.51
N LYS A 280 6.75 -13.71 5.67
CA LYS A 280 5.37 -14.11 5.99
C LYS A 280 5.15 -15.62 5.89
N TYR A 281 5.78 -16.26 4.91
CA TYR A 281 5.54 -17.67 4.60
C TYR A 281 6.67 -18.59 5.07
N HIS A 282 7.71 -18.06 5.74
CA HIS A 282 8.88 -18.79 6.21
C HIS A 282 9.49 -19.67 5.10
N LEU A 283 9.60 -19.10 3.89
CA LEU A 283 10.03 -19.82 2.68
C LEU A 283 11.52 -20.03 2.61
#